data_AF-A0A521KM26-F1
#
_entry.id   AF-A0A521KM26-F1
#
_cell.length_a   1.000
_cell.length_b   1.000
_cell.length_c   1.000
_cell.angle_alpha   90.00
_cell.angle_beta   90.00
_cell.angle_gamma   90.00
#
_symmetry.space_group_name_H-M   'P 1'
#
loop_
_entity.id
_entity.type
_entity.pdbx_description
1 polymer ?
#
loop_
_entity_poly.entity_id
_entity_poly.type
_entity_poly.pdbx_seq_one_letter_code
_entity_poly.pdbx_strand_id
1 'polypeptide(L)'
;MPGRVTVIPGAPMNAGSTRRAREEDSPLMAALREWRLTTARSDGVPAYVVAPDTLLIDIAAQRPVTIPALRRMKGMGPSRLARYGAEIIEITAAHR
;
A
#
# COMPACT_ATOMS: atom_id res chain seq x y z
N MET A 1 24.51 -6.84 -26.42
CA MET A 1 24.15 -6.62 -25.01
C MET A 1 22.62 -6.49 -24.94
N PRO A 2 21.84 -7.50 -24.50
CA PRO A 2 20.39 -7.40 -24.55
C PRO A 2 19.78 -6.79 -23.27
N GLY A 3 18.77 -5.93 -23.46
CA GLY A 3 17.58 -5.90 -22.60
C GLY A 3 17.56 -4.96 -21.40
N ARG A 4 17.62 -3.64 -21.61
CA ARG A 4 17.17 -2.69 -20.59
C ARG A 4 15.63 -2.71 -20.60
N VAL A 5 15.05 -3.52 -19.72
CA VAL A 5 13.59 -3.56 -19.54
C VAL A 5 13.10 -2.19 -19.08
N THR A 6 12.30 -1.60 -19.96
CA THR A 6 11.50 -0.41 -19.78
C THR A 6 10.45 -0.60 -18.69
N VAL A 7 10.37 0.33 -17.75
CA VAL A 7 9.11 0.64 -17.05
C VAL A 7 8.94 2.16 -17.10
N ILE A 8 7.97 2.62 -17.92
CA ILE A 8 7.53 4.01 -18.06
C ILE A 8 6.39 4.32 -17.05
N PRO A 9 5.94 5.58 -16.89
CA PRO A 9 5.68 6.25 -15.62
C PRO A 9 4.18 6.33 -15.26
N GLY A 10 3.88 6.42 -13.96
CA GLY A 10 2.51 6.68 -13.48
C GLY A 10 2.29 8.16 -13.13
N ALA A 11 1.71 8.93 -14.06
CA ALA A 11 1.10 10.26 -13.84
C ALA A 11 -0.25 10.14 -13.09
N PRO A 12 -0.99 11.23 -12.71
CA PRO A 12 -0.70 12.67 -12.75
C PRO A 12 -0.85 13.40 -11.40
N MET A 13 -0.30 14.61 -11.30
CA MET A 13 -0.72 15.63 -10.33
C MET A 13 -2.19 15.98 -10.58
N ASN A 14 -3.06 15.75 -9.61
CA ASN A 14 -4.45 16.18 -9.67
C ASN A 14 -4.77 17.05 -8.44
N ALA A 15 -5.31 18.22 -8.71
CA ALA A 15 -5.61 19.30 -7.79
C ALA A 15 -6.67 18.91 -6.75
N GLY A 16 -6.21 18.38 -5.61
CA GLY A 16 -7.00 18.09 -4.39
C GLY A 16 -6.24 18.44 -3.12
N SER A 17 -5.43 19.50 -3.20
CA SER A 17 -4.13 19.65 -2.54
C SER A 17 -4.11 20.07 -1.06
N THR A 18 -5.16 19.82 -0.27
CA THR A 18 -5.15 20.21 1.15
C THR A 18 -5.63 19.14 2.13
N ARG A 19 -6.35 18.10 1.68
CA ARG A 19 -6.79 16.99 2.55
C ARG A 19 -5.89 15.76 2.43
N ARG A 20 -5.49 15.39 1.20
CA ARG A 20 -4.60 14.24 0.93
C ARG A 20 -3.19 14.41 1.52
N ALA A 21 -2.65 15.62 1.47
CA ALA A 21 -1.33 15.92 2.05
C ALA A 21 -1.26 15.63 3.56
N ARG A 22 -2.32 15.95 4.31
CA ARG A 22 -2.38 15.68 5.76
C ARG A 22 -2.54 14.20 6.12
N GLU A 23 -3.11 13.40 5.21
CA GLU A 23 -3.20 11.94 5.36
C GLU A 23 -1.90 11.25 4.88
N GLU A 24 -1.16 11.88 3.96
CA GLU A 24 0.17 11.43 3.48
C GLU A 24 1.29 11.66 4.51
N ASP A 25 1.19 12.67 5.39
CA ASP A 25 2.21 12.99 6.41
C ASP A 25 2.16 12.11 7.67
N SER A 26 1.37 11.04 7.68
CA SER A 26 1.40 10.08 8.79
C SER A 26 2.59 9.13 8.62
N PRO A 27 3.42 8.89 9.65
CA PRO A 27 4.55 7.96 9.56
C PRO A 27 4.11 6.55 9.15
N LEU A 28 2.87 6.15 9.48
CA LEU A 28 2.24 4.92 9.01
C LEU A 28 2.06 4.90 7.48
N MET A 29 1.62 6.01 6.87
CA MET A 29 1.41 6.08 5.42
C MET A 29 2.74 5.97 4.66
N ALA A 30 3.78 6.65 5.16
CA ALA A 30 5.13 6.54 4.62
C ALA A 30 5.63 5.09 4.65
N ALA A 31 5.49 4.41 5.79
CA ALA A 31 5.86 3.00 5.94
C ALA A 31 5.07 2.08 5.00
N LEU A 32 3.75 2.28 4.86
CA LEU A 32 2.92 1.48 3.95
C LEU A 32 3.28 1.70 2.48
N ARG A 33 3.66 2.92 2.08
CA ARG A 33 4.16 3.21 0.73
C ARG A 33 5.48 2.50 0.43
N GLU A 34 6.42 2.58 1.37
CA GLU A 34 7.73 1.93 1.24
C GLU A 34 7.59 0.40 1.18
N TRP A 35 6.78 -0.16 2.06
CA TRP A 35 6.41 -1.57 2.05
C TRP A 35 5.83 -1.97 0.69
N ARG A 36 4.81 -1.25 0.19
CA ARG A 36 4.19 -1.53 -1.10
C ARG A 36 5.22 -1.56 -2.23
N LEU A 37 6.13 -0.60 -2.28
CA LEU A 37 7.18 -0.54 -3.31
C LEU A 37 8.15 -1.72 -3.20
N THR A 38 8.55 -2.08 -1.98
CA THR A 38 9.45 -3.19 -1.71
C THR A 38 8.83 -4.52 -2.10
N THR A 39 7.58 -4.77 -1.67
CA THR A 39 6.83 -5.97 -2.02
C THR A 39 6.56 -6.05 -3.53
N ALA A 40 6.17 -4.94 -4.17
CA ALA A 40 5.96 -4.87 -5.61
C ALA A 40 7.22 -5.23 -6.40
N ARG A 41 8.37 -4.71 -5.94
CA ARG A 41 9.67 -5.03 -6.53
C ARG A 41 10.07 -6.49 -6.30
N SER A 42 9.81 -7.04 -5.11
CA SER A 42 10.09 -8.43 -4.78
C SER A 42 9.26 -9.41 -5.61
N ASP A 43 7.98 -9.10 -5.81
CA ASP A 43 7.05 -9.92 -6.58
C ASP A 43 7.10 -9.66 -8.09
N GLY A 44 7.81 -8.61 -8.53
CA GLY A 44 7.88 -8.22 -9.94
C GLY A 44 6.54 -7.71 -10.50
N VAL A 45 5.64 -7.26 -9.63
CA VAL A 45 4.31 -6.76 -10.00
C VAL A 45 4.21 -5.26 -9.78
N PRO A 46 3.31 -4.54 -10.47
CA PRO A 46 3.07 -3.13 -10.20
C PRO A 46 2.56 -2.88 -8.77
N ALA A 47 2.95 -1.75 -8.16
CA ALA A 47 2.59 -1.39 -6.79
C ALA A 47 1.07 -1.40 -6.52
N TYR A 48 0.26 -0.95 -7.49
CA TYR A 48 -1.20 -0.94 -7.37
C TYR A 48 -1.81 -2.37 -7.30
N VAL A 49 -1.09 -3.40 -7.74
CA VAL A 49 -1.53 -4.81 -7.68
C VAL A 49 -1.32 -5.38 -6.28
N VAL A 50 -0.25 -4.96 -5.60
CA VAL A 50 0.03 -5.32 -4.20
C VAL A 50 -1.02 -4.69 -3.29
N ALA A 51 -1.13 -3.36 -3.35
CA ALA A 51 -2.11 -2.60 -2.60
C ALA A 51 -2.56 -1.37 -3.40
N PRO A 52 -3.87 -1.26 -3.75
CA PRO A 52 -4.39 -0.06 -4.37
C PRO A 52 -4.35 1.11 -3.39
N ASP A 53 -4.28 2.34 -3.89
CA ASP A 53 -4.17 3.53 -3.03
C ASP A 53 -5.36 3.66 -2.07
N THR A 54 -6.55 3.21 -2.48
CA THR A 54 -7.74 3.14 -1.61
C THR A 54 -7.51 2.25 -0.39
N LEU A 55 -6.82 1.12 -0.55
CA LEU A 55 -6.53 0.20 0.55
C LEU A 55 -5.49 0.81 1.50
N LEU A 56 -4.46 1.49 0.97
CA LEU A 56 -3.47 2.19 1.81
C LEU A 56 -4.13 3.27 2.68
N ILE A 57 -5.03 4.06 2.10
CA ILE A 57 -5.77 5.10 2.81
C ILE A 57 -6.67 4.46 3.89
N ASP A 58 -7.39 3.37 3.56
CA ASP A 58 -8.22 2.64 4.52
C ASP A 58 -7.39 2.06 5.67
N ILE A 59 -6.21 1.48 5.40
CA ILE A 59 -5.31 0.95 6.42
C ILE A 59 -4.81 2.08 7.32
N ALA A 60 -4.39 3.21 6.74
CA ALA A 60 -3.91 4.36 7.49
C ALA A 60 -5.02 4.97 8.38
N ALA A 61 -6.26 4.98 7.91
CA ALA A 61 -7.42 5.51 8.62
C ALA A 61 -7.96 4.55 9.70
N GLN A 62 -8.09 3.26 9.38
CA GLN A 62 -8.69 2.24 10.27
C GLN A 62 -7.66 1.59 11.19
N ARG A 63 -6.37 1.66 10.85
CA ARG A 63 -5.26 1.01 11.57
C ARG A 63 -5.58 -0.44 11.98
N PRO A 64 -5.90 -1.31 11.01
CA PRO A 64 -6.28 -2.70 11.29
C PRO A 64 -5.11 -3.49 11.87
N VAL A 65 -5.24 -3.92 13.12
CA VAL A 65 -4.27 -4.80 13.77
C VAL A 65 -4.67 -6.28 13.72
N THR A 66 -5.67 -6.62 12.91
CA THR A 66 -6.20 -7.99 12.81
C THR A 66 -6.55 -8.38 11.38
N ILE A 67 -6.37 -9.67 11.06
CA ILE A 67 -6.72 -10.25 9.75
C ILE A 67 -8.21 -10.05 9.38
N PRO A 68 -9.18 -10.22 10.30
CA PRO A 68 -10.60 -9.98 9.98
C PRO A 68 -10.89 -8.52 9.61
N ALA A 69 -10.19 -7.55 10.21
CA ALA A 69 -10.34 -6.14 9.87
C ALA A 69 -9.81 -5.85 8.46
N LEU A 70 -8.64 -6.38 8.11
CA LEU A 70 -8.09 -6.29 6.75
C LEU A 70 -8.99 -6.98 5.72
N ARG A 71 -9.60 -8.12 6.05
CA ARG A 71 -10.52 -8.84 5.15
C ARG A 71 -11.76 -8.03 4.79
N ARG A 72 -12.18 -7.10 5.65
CA ARG A 72 -13.34 -6.23 5.41
C ARG A 72 -13.02 -5.07 4.46
N MET A 73 -11.74 -4.81 4.17
CA MET A 73 -11.32 -3.70 3.32
C MET A 73 -11.52 -3.99 1.83
N LYS A 74 -11.98 -2.98 1.10
CA LYS A 74 -12.27 -3.08 -0.33
C LYS A 74 -10.96 -3.19 -1.13
N GLY A 75 -10.78 -4.32 -1.84
CA GLY A 75 -9.56 -4.61 -2.61
C GLY A 75 -8.63 -5.63 -1.96
N MET A 76 -8.87 -5.97 -0.69
CA MET A 76 -8.13 -7.00 0.04
C MET A 76 -8.77 -8.38 -0.16
N GLY A 77 -8.43 -9.02 -1.28
CA GLY A 77 -8.88 -10.39 -1.58
C GLY A 77 -8.17 -11.44 -0.71
N PRO A 78 -8.72 -12.67 -0.60
CA PRO A 78 -8.18 -13.72 0.26
C PRO A 78 -6.73 -14.09 -0.05
N SER A 79 -6.33 -14.11 -1.32
CA SER A 79 -4.94 -14.40 -1.72
C SER A 79 -3.95 -13.29 -1.30
N ARG A 80 -4.36 -12.01 -1.41
CA ARG A 80 -3.55 -10.88 -0.91
C ARG A 80 -3.50 -10.87 0.60
N LEU A 81 -4.60 -11.16 1.26
CA LEU A 81 -4.69 -11.21 2.72
C LEU A 81 -3.79 -12.29 3.30
N ALA A 82 -3.77 -13.49 2.71
CA ALA A 82 -2.91 -14.57 3.15
C ALA A 82 -1.41 -14.25 2.97
N ARG A 83 -1.08 -13.51 1.90
CA ARG A 83 0.32 -13.21 1.55
C ARG A 83 0.88 -11.96 2.24
N TYR A 84 0.06 -10.91 2.35
CA TYR A 84 0.47 -9.57 2.80
C TYR A 84 -0.18 -9.15 4.11
N GLY A 85 -1.21 -9.86 4.57
CA GLY A 85 -1.97 -9.46 5.76
C GLY A 85 -1.12 -9.40 7.02
N ALA A 86 -0.19 -10.34 7.19
CA ALA A 86 0.74 -10.35 8.33
C ALA A 86 1.66 -9.12 8.31
N GLU A 87 2.30 -8.84 7.18
CA GLU A 87 3.19 -7.67 7.02
C GLU A 87 2.47 -6.35 7.28
N ILE A 88 1.25 -6.18 6.76
CA ILE A 88 0.45 -4.97 6.98
C ILE A 88 0.12 -4.79 8.48
N ILE A 89 -0.24 -5.87 9.18
CA ILE A 89 -0.52 -5.83 10.62
C ILE A 89 0.74 -5.45 11.39
N GLU A 90 1.89 -6.00 11.03
CA GLU A 90 3.18 -5.65 11.66
C GLU A 90 3.49 -4.16 11.50
N ILE A 91 3.38 -3.62 10.28
CA ILE A 91 3.61 -2.20 9.99
C ILE A 91 2.66 -1.32 10.79
N THR A 92 1.38 -1.69 10.82
CA THR A 92 0.34 -0.96 11.54
C THR A 92 0.55 -1.00 13.06
N ALA A 93 0.97 -2.15 13.59
CA ALA A 93 1.29 -2.33 15.00
C ALA A 93 2.54 -1.55 15.42
N ALA A 94 3.54 -1.46 14.53
CA ALA A 94 4.78 -0.72 14.76
C ALA A 94 4.57 0.81 14.82
N HIS A 95 3.54 1.34 14.15
CA HIS A 95 3.29 2.79 14.03
C HIS A 95 2.03 3.26 14.80
N ARG A 96 1.74 2.62 15.95
CA ARG A 96 0.56 2.95 16.77
C ARG A 96 0.69 4.33 17.46
#